data_AF-R4X7R9-F1
#
_entry.id   AF-R4X7R9-F1
#
_cell.length_a   1.000
_cell.length_b   1.000
_cell.length_c   1.000
_cell.angle_alpha   90.00
_cell.angle_beta   90.00
_cell.angle_gamma   90.00
#
_symmetry.space_group_name_H-M   'P 1'
#
loop_
_entity.id
_entity.type
_entity.pdbx_description
1 polymer ?
#
loop_
_entity_poly.entity_id
_entity_poly.type
_entity_poly.pdbx_seq_one_letter_code
_entity_poly.pdbx_strand_id
1 'polypeptide(L)'
;MFNFGNSSVNNNSNNNNNNNSNPNNNQQTSFSGFSSLQPQQQQQQQQQQQSQFQLQQSTNQNQNNGNIPIERLTRVSDLPNDAQNLIEQLNQHIIQQISISDQFALNEESLGQTVESVTTDVAEIQKREARTQAALQLDQSSLETLRDQVHGDAEDVRISTRFVDGIKTGTLNLRGSTDLILKYFFDVTNTIEGDIKAYDKLISSIERHVINAKGNSQLQDSETLIAALKSQHESFMRVASKVATAHDRVNQVTQQ
;
A
#
# COMPACT_ATOMS: atom_id res chain seq x y z
N MET A 1 -19.08 39.01 2.99
CA MET A 1 -18.36 38.76 4.26
C MET A 1 -19.03 37.61 4.96
N PHE A 2 -18.26 36.56 5.25
CA PHE A 2 -18.31 35.61 6.37
C PHE A 2 -17.98 34.20 5.89
N ASN A 3 -16.83 33.76 6.38
CA ASN A 3 -16.08 32.54 6.08
C ASN A 3 -16.04 31.72 7.37
N PHE A 4 -16.37 30.42 7.29
CA PHE A 4 -15.99 29.36 8.23
C PHE A 4 -16.11 28.04 7.43
N GLY A 5 -15.07 27.25 7.13
CA GLY A 5 -13.78 27.09 7.78
C GLY A 5 -13.94 26.22 9.03
N ASN A 6 -14.00 24.89 8.89
CA ASN A 6 -13.92 23.99 10.03
C ASN A 6 -12.89 22.89 9.79
N SER A 7 -11.75 23.08 10.44
CA SER A 7 -10.62 22.16 10.57
C SER A 7 -10.98 21.07 11.57
N SER A 8 -10.68 19.82 11.22
CA SER A 8 -10.46 18.79 12.24
C SER A 8 -9.16 19.10 12.99
N VAL A 9 -9.08 18.73 14.29
CA VAL A 9 -8.07 17.79 14.84
C VAL A 9 -7.84 17.94 16.36
N ASN A 10 -7.89 16.76 17.00
CA ASN A 10 -7.16 16.19 18.14
C ASN A 10 -7.46 16.39 19.63
N ASN A 11 -7.36 15.21 20.24
CA ASN A 11 -7.17 14.87 21.64
C ASN A 11 -5.66 14.74 21.97
N ASN A 12 -5.30 15.20 23.16
CA ASN A 12 -4.39 14.59 24.15
C ASN A 12 -2.83 14.75 24.11
N SER A 13 -2.33 14.93 25.34
CA SER A 13 -0.97 14.68 25.90
C SER A 13 0.20 15.63 25.63
N ASN A 14 0.36 16.61 26.54
CA ASN A 14 1.42 16.66 27.56
C ASN A 14 2.82 16.07 27.20
N ASN A 15 3.79 16.92 26.86
CA ASN A 15 5.15 16.83 27.45
C ASN A 15 5.94 18.13 27.27
N ASN A 16 6.67 18.49 28.32
CA ASN A 16 7.37 19.75 28.55
C ASN A 16 8.89 19.48 28.45
N ASN A 17 9.65 20.20 27.62
CA ASN A 17 10.96 20.75 28.04
C ASN A 17 11.68 21.62 26.99
N ASN A 18 12.13 22.77 27.49
CA ASN A 18 13.02 23.77 26.93
C ASN A 18 14.49 23.28 26.85
N ASN A 19 15.24 23.68 25.81
CA ASN A 19 16.40 24.59 25.94
C ASN A 19 17.12 24.87 24.60
N ASN A 20 16.91 26.10 24.11
CA ASN A 20 17.91 27.12 23.73
C ASN A 20 19.35 26.69 23.34
N SER A 21 19.82 27.11 22.14
CA SER A 21 20.92 28.08 21.91
C SER A 21 21.51 27.99 20.48
N ASN A 22 21.29 29.04 19.68
CA ASN A 22 22.17 29.49 18.58
C ASN A 22 23.00 30.69 19.15
N PRO A 23 24.03 31.32 18.51
CA PRO A 23 24.47 31.22 17.11
C PRO A 23 26.01 31.25 16.86
N ASN A 24 26.45 31.06 15.59
CA ASN A 24 27.09 32.09 14.73
C ASN A 24 28.13 31.54 13.70
N ASN A 25 27.95 31.94 12.43
CA ASN A 25 28.92 32.16 11.31
C ASN A 25 29.91 31.04 10.88
N ASN A 26 30.26 30.82 9.60
CA ASN A 26 30.38 31.72 8.45
C ASN A 26 30.53 30.95 7.11
N GLN A 27 29.86 31.44 6.05
CA GLN A 27 30.29 31.63 4.64
C GLN A 27 31.03 30.57 3.78
N GLN A 28 30.45 30.44 2.56
CA GLN A 28 31.07 30.50 1.21
C GLN A 28 31.52 29.23 0.44
N THR A 29 30.87 29.10 -0.73
CA THR A 29 31.39 28.82 -2.11
C THR A 29 32.02 27.45 -2.43
N SER A 30 31.38 26.69 -3.33
CA SER A 30 31.77 26.57 -4.76
C SER A 30 31.16 25.33 -5.41
N PHE A 31 30.48 25.55 -6.54
CA PHE A 31 29.96 24.55 -7.46
C PHE A 31 30.89 24.50 -8.68
N SER A 32 31.54 23.36 -8.89
CA SER A 32 32.35 22.97 -10.07
C SER A 32 32.76 21.51 -9.81
N GLY A 33 32.54 20.54 -10.69
CA GLY A 33 32.81 20.58 -12.12
C GLY A 33 33.86 19.51 -12.40
N PHE A 34 33.54 18.65 -13.37
CA PHE A 34 34.23 17.45 -13.84
C PHE A 34 35.73 17.63 -14.20
N SER A 35 36.48 16.51 -14.11
CA SER A 35 37.75 16.18 -14.78
C SER A 35 39.07 16.83 -14.31
N SER A 36 40.00 16.01 -13.81
CA SER A 36 41.26 15.66 -14.50
C SER A 36 42.30 15.05 -13.54
N LEU A 37 42.86 13.92 -13.98
CA LEU A 37 44.26 13.47 -13.93
C LEU A 37 45.13 13.63 -12.65
N GLN A 38 45.68 12.47 -12.27
CA GLN A 38 47.00 12.20 -11.64
C GLN A 38 47.00 11.81 -10.15
N PRO A 39 47.58 10.63 -9.84
CA PRO A 39 48.78 10.66 -8.99
C PRO A 39 49.91 9.71 -9.46
N GLN A 40 51.11 10.02 -8.96
CA GLN A 40 52.40 9.42 -9.30
C GLN A 40 53.05 8.82 -8.03
N GLN A 41 53.55 7.57 -8.17
CA GLN A 41 54.65 6.88 -7.42
C GLN A 41 54.38 6.44 -5.94
N GLN A 42 54.89 5.31 -5.41
CA GLN A 42 55.95 4.36 -5.81
C GLN A 42 55.86 3.01 -5.01
N GLN A 43 56.19 1.87 -5.67
CA GLN A 43 56.88 0.60 -5.23
C GLN A 43 56.33 -0.27 -4.05
N GLN A 44 56.38 -1.62 -4.02
CA GLN A 44 57.13 -2.67 -4.76
C GLN A 44 56.49 -4.09 -4.56
N GLN A 45 56.51 -4.94 -5.61
CA GLN A 45 56.61 -6.43 -5.73
C GLN A 45 55.78 -7.38 -4.81
N GLN A 46 55.24 -8.54 -5.21
CA GLN A 46 55.60 -9.52 -6.25
C GLN A 46 54.40 -10.47 -6.59
N GLN A 47 54.54 -11.21 -7.70
CA GLN A 47 53.59 -12.10 -8.41
C GLN A 47 52.90 -13.20 -7.57
N GLN A 48 51.66 -13.59 -7.96
CA GLN A 48 51.39 -15.02 -8.24
C GLN A 48 50.19 -15.28 -9.15
N GLN A 49 50.38 -16.34 -9.93
CA GLN A 49 49.60 -16.85 -11.04
C GLN A 49 48.32 -17.56 -10.63
N GLN A 50 47.32 -17.37 -11.47
CA GLN A 50 46.11 -18.17 -11.61
C GLN A 50 46.48 -19.62 -11.95
N SER A 51 45.94 -20.60 -11.21
CA SER A 51 45.93 -22.00 -11.63
C SER A 51 44.61 -22.65 -11.24
N GLN A 52 44.04 -23.23 -12.29
CA GLN A 52 42.77 -23.91 -12.43
C GLN A 52 42.79 -25.24 -11.68
N PHE A 53 41.72 -25.52 -10.91
CA PHE A 53 41.46 -26.85 -10.36
C PHE A 53 41.13 -27.83 -11.49
N GLN A 54 41.95 -28.87 -11.66
CA GLN A 54 41.55 -30.09 -12.36
C GLN A 54 42.12 -31.31 -11.63
N LEU A 55 41.21 -32.16 -11.16
CA LEU A 55 41.48 -33.49 -10.61
C LEU A 55 42.08 -34.38 -11.71
N GLN A 56 43.26 -34.99 -11.48
CA GLN A 56 43.54 -36.29 -12.09
C GLN A 56 44.55 -37.14 -11.30
N GLN A 57 44.15 -38.41 -11.20
CA GLN A 57 44.75 -39.62 -10.63
C GLN A 57 46.28 -39.82 -10.74
N SER A 58 46.82 -40.27 -9.61
CA SER A 58 47.58 -41.52 -9.38
C SER A 58 48.93 -41.79 -10.06
N THR A 59 49.81 -42.33 -9.20
CA THR A 59 51.00 -43.17 -9.44
C THR A 59 52.30 -42.43 -9.80
N ASN A 60 53.18 -42.26 -8.81
CA ASN A 60 54.41 -43.05 -8.76
C ASN A 60 55.15 -42.92 -7.42
N GLN A 61 55.67 -44.05 -6.99
CA GLN A 61 56.51 -44.29 -5.83
C GLN A 61 57.83 -43.50 -5.95
N ASN A 62 58.30 -42.86 -4.88
CA ASN A 62 59.63 -43.19 -4.36
C ASN A 62 59.86 -42.73 -2.92
N GLN A 63 60.65 -43.55 -2.24
CA GLN A 63 60.96 -43.60 -0.83
C GLN A 63 61.71 -42.36 -0.32
N ASN A 64 61.29 -41.81 0.83
CA ASN A 64 62.17 -41.82 2.00
C ASN A 64 61.37 -41.59 3.29
N ASN A 65 61.24 -42.66 4.07
CA ASN A 65 60.66 -42.68 5.41
C ASN A 65 61.58 -41.94 6.39
N GLY A 66 61.26 -40.69 6.69
CA GLY A 66 61.53 -40.09 7.99
C GLY A 66 60.24 -40.17 8.82
N ASN A 67 59.85 -41.38 9.22
CA ASN A 67 58.67 -41.63 10.04
C ASN A 67 58.95 -41.10 11.46
N ILE A 68 58.63 -39.83 11.70
CA ILE A 68 58.58 -39.28 13.06
C ILE A 68 57.21 -39.69 13.61
N PRO A 69 57.13 -40.55 14.65
CA PRO A 69 55.87 -40.87 15.28
C PRO A 69 55.28 -39.58 15.86
N ILE A 70 54.13 -39.16 15.32
CA ILE A 70 53.35 -38.03 15.85
C ILE A 70 52.76 -38.48 17.20
N GLU A 71 53.52 -38.34 18.27
CA GLU A 71 53.04 -38.52 19.64
C GLU A 71 52.40 -37.21 20.15
N ARG A 72 51.50 -37.28 21.14
CA ARG A 72 50.70 -36.14 21.67
C ARG A 72 51.51 -34.91 22.12
N LEU A 73 52.83 -34.97 22.15
CA LEU A 73 53.73 -33.88 22.55
C LEU A 73 54.51 -33.23 21.39
N THR A 74 54.32 -33.62 20.12
CA THR A 74 54.97 -32.94 18.99
C THR A 74 54.52 -31.49 18.91
N ARG A 75 55.45 -30.56 19.16
CA ARG A 75 55.21 -29.12 19.00
C ARG A 75 55.14 -28.80 17.51
N VAL A 76 54.35 -27.80 17.15
CA VAL A 76 54.15 -27.37 15.76
C VAL A 76 55.49 -27.10 15.04
N SER A 77 56.51 -26.70 15.80
CA SER A 77 57.89 -26.44 15.35
C SER A 77 58.64 -27.65 14.79
N ASP A 78 58.25 -28.88 15.16
CA ASP A 78 58.94 -30.13 14.78
C ASP A 78 58.32 -30.80 13.54
N LEU A 79 57.25 -30.21 12.98
CA LEU A 79 56.61 -30.70 11.77
C LEU A 79 57.34 -30.22 10.51
N PRO A 80 57.30 -30.96 9.39
CA PRO A 80 57.81 -30.48 8.10
C PRO A 80 57.19 -29.13 7.70
N ASN A 81 57.95 -28.26 7.02
CA ASN A 81 57.49 -26.92 6.61
C ASN A 81 56.12 -26.93 5.88
N ASP A 82 55.84 -27.96 5.08
CA ASP A 82 54.54 -28.12 4.41
C ASP A 82 53.38 -28.34 5.39
N ALA A 83 53.59 -29.15 6.44
CA ALA A 83 52.58 -29.40 7.45
C ALA A 83 52.36 -28.18 8.37
N GLN A 84 53.41 -27.40 8.63
CA GLN A 84 53.29 -26.13 9.36
C GLN A 84 52.48 -25.09 8.57
N ASN A 85 52.77 -24.93 7.28
CA ASN A 85 52.00 -24.04 6.40
C ASN A 85 50.53 -24.46 6.28
N LEU A 86 50.25 -25.76 6.18
CA LEU A 86 48.89 -26.27 6.16
C LEU A 86 48.13 -25.93 7.44
N ILE A 87 48.77 -26.10 8.61
CA ILE A 87 48.17 -25.79 9.91
C ILE A 87 47.90 -24.29 10.05
N GLU A 88 48.82 -23.43 9.59
CA GLU A 88 48.63 -21.98 9.61
C GLU A 88 47.50 -21.54 8.67
N GLN A 89 47.44 -22.10 7.45
CA GLN A 89 46.33 -21.85 6.52
C GLN A 89 45.00 -22.35 7.08
N LEU A 90 44.98 -23.51 7.73
CA LEU A 90 43.79 -24.05 8.38
C LEU A 90 43.34 -23.13 9.53
N ASN A 91 44.28 -22.63 10.33
CA ASN A 91 44.00 -21.72 11.43
C ASN A 91 43.45 -20.38 10.92
N GLN A 92 44.05 -19.81 9.88
CA GLN A 92 43.51 -18.60 9.23
C GLN A 92 42.12 -18.83 8.66
N HIS A 93 41.87 -19.97 8.03
CA HIS A 93 40.55 -20.32 7.51
C HIS A 93 39.52 -20.47 8.65
N ILE A 94 39.90 -21.11 9.77
CA ILE A 94 39.02 -21.22 10.95
C ILE A 94 38.69 -19.83 11.51
N ILE A 95 39.68 -18.95 11.64
CA ILE A 95 39.49 -17.58 12.13
C ILE A 95 38.58 -16.79 11.17
N GLN A 96 38.77 -16.92 9.85
CA GLN A 96 37.88 -16.31 8.86
C GLN A 96 36.45 -16.80 9.00
N GLN A 97 36.26 -18.11 9.21
CA GLN A 97 34.92 -18.68 9.32
C GLN A 97 34.20 -18.34 10.61
N ILE A 98 34.94 -18.15 11.71
CA ILE A 98 34.40 -17.58 12.95
C ILE A 98 33.98 -16.12 12.70
N SER A 99 34.84 -15.31 12.08
CA SER A 99 34.52 -13.91 11.78
C SER A 99 33.30 -13.76 10.86
N ILE A 100 33.16 -14.62 9.85
CA ILE A 100 32.00 -14.64 8.97
C ILE A 100 30.74 -15.03 9.76
N SER A 101 30.84 -16.01 10.66
CA SER A 101 29.72 -16.43 11.51
C SER A 101 29.26 -15.31 12.46
N ASP A 102 30.20 -14.60 13.08
CA ASP A 102 29.90 -13.45 13.94
C ASP A 102 29.23 -12.32 13.13
N GLN A 103 29.68 -12.06 11.90
CA GLN A 103 29.04 -11.09 11.02
C GLN A 103 27.61 -11.50 10.64
N PHE A 104 27.36 -12.77 10.37
CA PHE A 104 26.00 -13.25 10.11
C PHE A 104 25.09 -13.14 11.34
N ALA A 105 25.59 -13.49 12.52
CA ALA A 105 24.85 -13.38 13.78
C ALA A 105 24.44 -11.93 14.08
N LEU A 106 25.31 -10.96 13.82
CA LEU A 106 25.00 -9.54 13.98
C LEU A 106 23.98 -9.03 12.93
N ASN A 107 24.05 -9.56 11.71
CA ASN A 107 23.16 -9.15 10.62
C ASN A 107 21.79 -9.83 10.66
N GLU A 108 21.64 -10.97 11.32
CA GLU A 108 20.39 -11.73 11.40
C GLU A 108 19.27 -10.92 12.06
N GLU A 109 19.55 -10.23 13.16
CA GLU A 109 18.56 -9.40 13.87
C GLU A 109 18.10 -8.21 13.02
N SER A 110 19.07 -7.50 12.41
CA SER A 110 18.82 -6.38 11.49
C SER A 110 18.00 -6.81 10.27
N LEU A 111 18.33 -7.97 9.69
CA LEU A 111 17.63 -8.51 8.55
C LEU A 111 16.21 -8.94 8.93
N GLY A 112 16.03 -9.57 10.10
CA GLY A 112 14.72 -9.94 10.63
C GLY A 112 13.79 -8.74 10.80
N GLN A 113 14.29 -7.67 11.44
CA GLN A 113 13.55 -6.41 11.60
C GLN A 113 13.18 -5.78 10.25
N THR A 114 14.11 -5.83 9.28
CA THR A 114 13.86 -5.31 7.92
C THR A 114 12.77 -6.10 7.20
N VAL A 115 12.81 -7.44 7.27
CA VAL A 115 11.81 -8.31 6.64
C VAL A 115 10.43 -8.13 7.27
N GLU A 116 10.37 -7.99 8.60
CA GLU A 116 9.11 -7.72 9.31
C GLU A 116 8.55 -6.33 8.96
N SER A 117 9.41 -5.31 8.88
CA SER A 117 9.04 -3.97 8.43
C SER A 117 8.46 -4.00 7.02
N VAL A 118 9.15 -4.64 6.07
CA VAL A 118 8.68 -4.74 4.68
C VAL A 118 7.32 -5.44 4.61
N THR A 119 7.11 -6.50 5.39
CA THR A 119 5.82 -7.22 5.40
C THR A 119 4.70 -6.33 5.95
N THR A 120 4.99 -5.57 7.00
CA THR A 120 4.06 -4.60 7.58
C THR A 120 3.72 -3.47 6.61
N ASP A 121 4.73 -2.92 5.93
CA ASP A 121 4.57 -1.87 4.93
C ASP A 121 3.75 -2.35 3.74
N VAL A 122 3.98 -3.57 3.25
CA VAL A 122 3.19 -4.19 2.18
C VAL A 122 1.72 -4.34 2.60
N ALA A 123 1.46 -4.83 3.82
CA ALA A 123 0.09 -4.94 4.33
C ALA A 123 -0.59 -3.57 4.46
N GLU A 124 0.16 -2.54 4.85
CA GLU A 124 -0.35 -1.17 4.90
C GLU A 124 -0.67 -0.62 3.51
N ILE A 125 0.23 -0.82 2.54
CA ILE A 125 0.04 -0.40 1.15
C ILE A 125 -1.18 -1.07 0.56
N GLN A 126 -1.36 -2.38 0.73
CA GLN A 126 -2.55 -3.11 0.26
C GLN A 126 -3.85 -2.53 0.86
N LYS A 127 -3.82 -2.19 2.16
CA LYS A 127 -4.96 -1.55 2.82
C LYS A 127 -5.24 -0.15 2.27
N ARG A 128 -4.19 0.63 1.98
CA ARG A 128 -4.31 1.96 1.36
C ARG A 128 -4.82 1.87 -0.08
N GLU A 129 -4.36 0.88 -0.83
CA GLU A 129 -4.83 0.57 -2.19
C GLU A 129 -6.32 0.26 -2.19
N ALA A 130 -6.77 -0.70 -1.37
CA ALA A 130 -8.19 -1.06 -1.27
C ALA A 130 -9.07 0.13 -0.90
N ARG A 131 -8.61 0.99 0.01
CA ARG A 131 -9.31 2.24 0.38
C ARG A 131 -9.38 3.22 -0.78
N THR A 132 -8.27 3.41 -1.49
CA THR A 132 -8.20 4.30 -2.66
C THR A 132 -9.10 3.79 -3.77
N GLN A 133 -9.09 2.48 -4.04
CA GLN A 133 -9.96 1.86 -5.02
C GLN A 133 -11.44 2.05 -4.67
N ALA A 134 -11.83 1.83 -3.42
CA ALA A 134 -13.20 2.06 -2.98
C ALA A 134 -13.61 3.54 -3.11
N ALA A 135 -12.72 4.47 -2.77
CA ALA A 135 -12.95 5.90 -2.95
C ALA A 135 -13.12 6.26 -4.43
N LEU A 136 -12.25 5.75 -5.31
CA LEU A 136 -12.34 5.98 -6.75
C LEU A 136 -13.62 5.40 -7.36
N GLN A 137 -14.08 4.23 -6.90
CA GLN A 137 -15.35 3.66 -7.33
C GLN A 137 -16.54 4.54 -6.91
N LEU A 138 -16.50 5.08 -5.68
CA LEU A 138 -17.51 6.03 -5.21
C LEU A 138 -17.48 7.32 -6.05
N ASP A 139 -16.29 7.87 -6.29
CA ASP A 139 -16.10 9.07 -7.11
C ASP A 139 -16.61 8.83 -8.53
N GLN A 140 -16.32 7.67 -9.13
CA GLN A 140 -16.83 7.28 -10.43
C GLN A 140 -18.37 7.28 -10.45
N SER A 141 -19.02 6.61 -9.49
CA SER A 141 -20.48 6.56 -9.41
C SER A 141 -21.10 7.96 -9.20
N SER A 142 -20.40 8.82 -8.47
CA SER A 142 -20.82 10.21 -8.22
C SER A 142 -20.69 11.05 -9.50
N LEU A 143 -19.61 10.87 -10.27
CA LEU A 143 -19.40 11.52 -11.56
C LEU A 143 -20.40 11.05 -12.61
N GLU A 144 -20.74 9.77 -12.65
CA GLU A 144 -21.78 9.24 -13.53
C GLU A 144 -23.14 9.88 -13.22
N THR A 145 -23.51 9.93 -11.93
CA THR A 145 -24.73 10.60 -11.48
C THR A 145 -24.75 12.09 -11.85
N LEU A 146 -23.64 12.80 -11.61
CA LEU A 146 -23.51 14.22 -11.94
C LEU A 146 -23.58 14.45 -13.46
N ARG A 147 -22.96 13.58 -14.25
CA ARG A 147 -23.02 13.64 -15.71
C ARG A 147 -24.46 13.49 -16.19
N ASP A 148 -25.20 12.53 -15.65
CA ASP A 148 -26.60 12.30 -16.03
C ASP A 148 -27.49 13.48 -15.65
N GLN A 149 -27.25 14.10 -14.48
CA GLN A 149 -27.93 15.34 -14.07
C GLN A 149 -27.62 16.50 -15.03
N VAL A 150 -26.34 16.74 -15.34
CA VAL A 150 -25.94 17.81 -16.28
C VAL A 150 -26.51 17.57 -17.68
N HIS A 151 -26.61 16.31 -18.11
CA HIS A 151 -27.24 15.98 -19.38
C HIS A 151 -28.74 16.27 -19.38
N GLY A 152 -29.44 15.92 -18.30
CA GLY A 152 -30.84 16.28 -18.10
C GLY A 152 -31.05 17.80 -18.11
N ASP A 153 -30.28 18.53 -17.31
CA ASP A 153 -30.33 19.99 -17.21
C ASP A 153 -30.07 20.66 -18.57
N ALA A 154 -29.11 20.14 -19.34
CA ALA A 154 -28.80 20.67 -20.67
C ALA A 154 -29.98 20.51 -21.65
N GLU A 155 -30.70 19.39 -21.60
CA GLU A 155 -31.88 19.19 -22.44
C GLU A 155 -33.05 20.09 -21.99
N ASP A 156 -33.25 20.27 -20.69
CA ASP A 156 -34.25 21.20 -20.15
C ASP A 156 -33.99 22.65 -20.57
N VAL A 157 -32.73 23.09 -20.51
CA VAL A 157 -32.31 24.40 -21.01
C VAL A 157 -32.52 24.51 -22.53
N ARG A 158 -32.29 23.43 -23.29
CA ARG A 158 -32.52 23.42 -24.74
C ARG A 158 -34.00 23.56 -25.07
N ILE A 159 -34.87 22.87 -24.35
CA ILE A 159 -36.34 22.98 -24.49
C ILE A 159 -36.78 24.40 -24.16
N SER A 160 -36.33 24.96 -23.04
CA SER A 160 -36.64 26.32 -22.61
C SER A 160 -36.18 27.37 -23.63
N THR A 161 -34.95 27.26 -24.12
CA THR A 161 -34.39 28.17 -25.13
C THR A 161 -35.19 28.10 -26.43
N ARG A 162 -35.51 26.90 -26.91
CA ARG A 162 -36.34 26.69 -28.11
C ARG A 162 -37.73 27.30 -27.97
N PHE A 163 -38.33 27.20 -26.78
CA PHE A 163 -39.62 27.81 -26.50
C PHE A 163 -39.54 29.34 -26.58
N VAL A 164 -38.56 29.95 -25.91
CA VAL A 164 -38.34 31.41 -25.93
C VAL A 164 -38.06 31.92 -27.34
N ASP A 165 -37.21 31.23 -28.10
CA ASP A 165 -36.89 31.60 -29.48
C ASP A 165 -38.08 31.43 -30.42
N GLY A 166 -38.89 30.39 -30.22
CA GLY A 166 -40.13 30.21 -30.97
C GLY A 166 -41.14 31.33 -30.72
N ILE A 167 -41.25 31.83 -29.48
CA ILE A 167 -42.07 33.01 -29.16
C ILE A 167 -41.51 34.25 -29.87
N LYS A 168 -40.20 34.49 -29.77
CA LYS A 168 -39.55 35.68 -30.36
C LYS A 168 -39.64 35.73 -31.88
N THR A 169 -39.54 34.58 -32.54
CA THR A 169 -39.55 34.48 -34.02
C THR A 169 -40.95 34.32 -34.61
N GLY A 170 -41.99 34.13 -33.78
CA GLY A 170 -43.37 33.91 -34.24
C GLY A 170 -43.59 32.57 -34.97
N THR A 171 -42.60 31.68 -34.98
CA THR A 171 -42.64 30.37 -35.66
C THR A 171 -43.05 29.22 -34.74
N LEU A 172 -43.52 29.54 -33.53
CA LEU A 172 -43.83 28.55 -32.51
C LEU A 172 -44.94 27.60 -32.98
N ASN A 173 -44.60 26.32 -33.17
CA ASN A 173 -45.59 25.26 -33.20
C ASN A 173 -46.01 24.94 -31.75
N LEU A 174 -46.94 25.72 -31.20
CA LEU A 174 -47.37 25.67 -29.79
C LEU A 174 -47.71 24.24 -29.32
N ARG A 175 -48.35 23.44 -30.18
CA ARG A 175 -48.85 22.11 -29.81
C ARG A 175 -47.75 21.10 -29.44
N GLY A 176 -46.56 21.21 -30.04
CA GLY A 176 -45.42 20.34 -29.70
C GLY A 176 -44.60 20.86 -28.51
N SER A 177 -44.44 22.19 -28.41
CA SER A 177 -43.66 22.79 -27.33
C SER A 177 -44.38 22.78 -25.98
N THR A 178 -45.72 22.90 -25.96
CA THR A 178 -46.50 22.83 -24.72
C THR A 178 -46.46 21.44 -24.09
N ASP A 179 -46.46 20.38 -24.90
CA ASP A 179 -46.37 19.00 -24.40
C ASP A 179 -45.01 18.71 -23.71
N LEU A 180 -43.92 19.23 -24.29
CA LEU A 180 -42.58 19.13 -23.70
C LEU A 180 -42.45 19.89 -22.37
N ILE A 181 -43.06 21.07 -22.26
CA ILE A 181 -43.05 21.87 -21.03
C ILE A 181 -43.93 21.23 -19.96
N LEU A 182 -45.10 20.70 -20.32
CA LEU A 182 -45.96 19.96 -19.40
C LEU A 182 -45.26 18.70 -18.87
N LYS A 183 -44.54 17.99 -19.74
CA LYS A 183 -43.69 16.87 -19.34
C LYS A 183 -42.64 17.28 -18.30
N TYR A 184 -41.91 18.37 -18.53
CA TYR A 184 -40.94 18.89 -17.56
C TYR A 184 -41.58 19.13 -16.18
N PHE A 185 -42.70 19.85 -16.11
CA PHE A 185 -43.36 20.12 -14.81
C PHE A 185 -43.91 18.84 -14.15
N PHE A 186 -44.37 17.87 -14.94
CA PHE A 186 -44.79 16.56 -14.43
C PHE A 186 -43.62 15.79 -13.83
N ASP A 187 -42.49 15.74 -14.55
CA ASP A 187 -41.26 15.07 -14.11
C ASP A 187 -40.68 15.73 -12.84
N VAL A 188 -40.70 17.06 -12.76
CA VAL A 188 -40.33 17.82 -11.54
C VAL A 188 -41.25 17.49 -10.38
N THR A 189 -42.57 17.42 -10.60
CA THR A 189 -43.53 17.10 -9.53
C THR A 189 -43.32 15.68 -9.00
N ASN A 190 -43.06 14.72 -9.90
CA ASN A 190 -42.74 13.34 -9.51
C ASN A 190 -41.42 13.25 -8.72
N THR A 191 -40.42 14.05 -9.11
CA THR A 191 -39.13 14.13 -8.40
C THR A 191 -39.34 14.66 -6.99
N ILE A 192 -40.07 15.77 -6.83
CA ILE A 192 -40.40 16.35 -5.52
C ILE A 192 -41.20 15.36 -4.65
N GLU A 193 -42.17 14.64 -5.23
CA GLU A 193 -42.90 13.61 -4.50
C GLU A 193 -41.97 12.47 -4.03
N GLY A 194 -41.03 12.07 -4.88
CA GLY A 194 -39.98 11.11 -4.54
C GLY A 194 -39.09 11.59 -3.38
N ASP A 195 -38.64 12.84 -3.45
CA ASP A 195 -37.79 13.46 -2.43
C ASP A 195 -38.50 13.56 -1.09
N ILE A 196 -39.78 13.94 -1.07
CA ILE A 196 -40.59 13.96 0.16
C ILE A 196 -40.66 12.56 0.80
N LYS A 197 -40.89 11.52 0.00
CA LYS A 197 -40.89 10.12 0.48
C LYS A 197 -39.51 9.68 0.96
N ALA A 198 -38.43 10.18 0.35
CA ALA A 198 -37.07 9.91 0.80
C ALA A 198 -36.77 10.60 2.14
N TYR A 199 -37.20 11.86 2.31
CA TYR A 199 -37.07 12.59 3.56
C TYR A 199 -37.86 11.95 4.70
N ASP A 200 -39.07 11.45 4.46
CA ASP A 200 -39.85 10.72 5.46
C ASP A 200 -39.11 9.47 5.98
N LYS A 201 -38.51 8.70 5.06
CA LYS A 201 -37.65 7.55 5.42
C LYS A 201 -36.41 7.97 6.19
N LEU A 202 -35.79 9.09 5.80
CA LEU A 202 -34.59 9.61 6.45
C LEU A 202 -34.90 10.10 7.86
N ILE A 203 -36.02 10.81 8.06
CA ILE A 203 -36.51 11.22 9.38
C ILE A 203 -36.79 9.99 10.24
N SER A 204 -37.50 8.99 9.73
CA SER A 204 -37.75 7.73 10.43
C SER A 204 -36.45 7.02 10.84
N SER A 205 -35.44 7.03 9.96
CA SER A 205 -34.12 6.46 10.24
C SER A 205 -33.37 7.25 11.31
N ILE A 206 -33.43 8.59 11.27
CA ILE A 206 -32.82 9.46 12.28
C ILE A 206 -33.49 9.23 13.63
N GLU A 207 -34.82 9.22 13.69
CA GLU A 207 -35.56 8.96 14.92
C GLU A 207 -35.17 7.62 15.54
N ARG A 208 -35.12 6.56 14.71
CA ARG A 208 -34.65 5.24 15.15
C ARG A 208 -33.21 5.28 15.63
N HIS A 209 -32.32 5.99 14.93
CA HIS A 209 -30.92 6.10 15.32
C HIS A 209 -30.74 6.88 16.63
N VAL A 210 -31.52 7.94 16.85
CA VAL A 210 -31.52 8.73 18.09
C VAL A 210 -32.07 7.93 19.25
N ILE A 211 -33.14 7.14 19.05
CA ILE A 211 -33.68 6.23 20.07
C ILE A 211 -32.63 5.18 20.43
N ASN A 212 -31.99 4.57 19.44
CA ASN A 212 -30.92 3.59 19.65
C ASN A 212 -29.70 4.21 20.34
N ALA A 213 -29.29 5.42 19.97
CA ALA A 213 -28.16 6.13 20.58
C ALA A 213 -28.44 6.49 22.04
N LYS A 214 -29.69 6.84 22.39
CA LYS A 214 -30.10 7.08 23.78
C LYS A 214 -30.21 5.78 24.61
N GLY A 215 -30.54 4.66 23.98
CA GLY A 215 -30.62 3.34 24.62
C GLY A 215 -29.27 2.60 24.75
N ASN A 216 -28.30 2.85 23.87
CA ASN A 216 -27.02 2.11 23.79
C ASN A 216 -25.89 2.65 24.68
N SER A 217 -26.14 3.61 25.58
CA SER A 217 -25.12 4.13 26.52
C SER A 217 -24.65 3.09 27.55
N GLN A 218 -25.35 1.95 27.67
CA GLN A 218 -25.08 0.93 28.67
C GLN A 218 -24.81 -0.41 27.97
N LEU A 219 -23.52 -0.79 27.89
CA LEU A 219 -22.98 -2.12 27.58
C LEU A 219 -23.10 -2.59 26.11
N GLN A 220 -22.11 -2.22 25.29
CA GLN A 220 -21.72 -2.96 24.09
C GLN A 220 -21.07 -4.28 24.53
N ASP A 221 -21.89 -5.29 24.83
CA ASP A 221 -21.42 -6.62 25.22
C ASP A 221 -20.89 -7.36 23.99
N SER A 222 -19.70 -7.99 24.10
CA SER A 222 -19.04 -8.71 23.00
C SER A 222 -19.94 -9.75 22.32
N GLU A 223 -20.87 -10.36 23.07
CA GLU A 223 -21.86 -11.30 22.54
C GLU A 223 -22.86 -10.66 21.57
N THR A 224 -23.26 -9.40 21.79
CA THR A 224 -24.21 -8.71 20.90
C THR A 224 -23.59 -8.41 19.53
N LEU A 225 -22.28 -8.11 19.50
CA LEU A 225 -21.52 -7.93 18.25
C LEU A 225 -21.43 -9.26 17.49
N ILE A 226 -21.13 -10.36 18.19
CA ILE A 226 -21.05 -11.69 17.57
C ILE A 226 -22.42 -12.13 17.03
N ALA A 227 -23.49 -11.89 17.77
CA ALA A 227 -24.86 -12.15 17.31
C ALA A 227 -25.22 -11.29 16.09
N ALA A 228 -24.83 -10.02 16.08
CA ALA A 228 -25.03 -9.12 14.94
C ALA A 228 -24.24 -9.58 13.71
N LEU A 229 -22.98 -9.99 13.87
CA LEU A 229 -22.14 -10.53 12.78
C LEU A 229 -22.74 -11.82 12.21
N LYS A 230 -23.24 -12.73 13.06
CA LYS A 230 -23.93 -13.95 12.61
C LYS A 230 -25.20 -13.62 11.83
N SER A 231 -26.02 -12.70 12.33
CA SER A 231 -27.24 -12.22 11.65
C SER A 231 -26.93 -11.54 10.32
N GLN A 232 -25.85 -10.75 10.26
CA GLN A 232 -25.39 -10.10 9.04
C GLN A 232 -24.90 -11.14 8.03
N HIS A 233 -24.14 -12.15 8.46
CA HIS A 233 -23.69 -13.24 7.62
C HIS A 233 -24.88 -14.03 7.05
N GLU A 234 -25.89 -14.34 7.86
CA GLU A 234 -27.12 -15.00 7.39
C GLU A 234 -27.84 -14.13 6.35
N SER A 235 -27.93 -12.82 6.59
CA SER A 235 -28.51 -11.86 5.65
C SER A 235 -27.73 -11.84 4.33
N PHE A 236 -26.40 -11.88 4.37
CA PHE A 236 -25.56 -11.99 3.18
C PHE A 236 -25.81 -13.31 2.43
N MET A 237 -25.92 -14.43 3.12
CA MET A 237 -26.22 -15.72 2.48
C MET A 237 -27.61 -15.72 1.81
N ARG A 238 -28.61 -15.11 2.45
CA ARG A 238 -29.95 -14.95 1.85
C ARG A 238 -29.91 -14.06 0.62
N VAL A 239 -29.17 -12.95 0.66
CA VAL A 239 -29.00 -12.06 -0.50
C VAL A 239 -28.24 -12.79 -1.62
N ALA A 240 -27.14 -13.48 -1.31
CA ALA A 240 -26.39 -14.27 -2.28
C ALA A 240 -27.23 -15.36 -2.94
N SER A 241 -28.07 -16.07 -2.18
CA SER A 241 -29.02 -17.05 -2.72
C SER A 241 -30.04 -16.40 -3.66
N LYS A 242 -30.58 -15.23 -3.30
CA LYS A 242 -31.47 -14.46 -4.19
C LYS A 242 -30.76 -13.99 -5.45
N VAL A 243 -29.52 -13.53 -5.33
CA VAL A 243 -28.69 -13.08 -6.47
C VAL A 243 -28.36 -14.27 -7.37
N ALA A 244 -28.00 -15.42 -6.83
CA ALA A 244 -27.77 -16.64 -7.61
C ALA A 244 -29.04 -17.06 -8.37
N THR A 245 -30.19 -17.07 -7.69
CA THR A 245 -31.48 -17.37 -8.33
C THR A 245 -31.82 -16.36 -9.43
N ALA A 246 -31.52 -15.07 -9.22
CA ALA A 246 -31.71 -14.04 -10.22
C ALA A 246 -30.73 -14.21 -11.40
N HIS A 247 -29.47 -14.55 -11.13
CA HIS A 247 -28.44 -14.81 -12.14
C HIS A 247 -28.80 -16.03 -13.01
N ASP A 248 -29.26 -17.11 -12.40
CA ASP A 248 -29.73 -18.30 -13.12
C ASP A 248 -30.92 -17.97 -14.03
N ARG A 249 -31.86 -17.15 -13.53
CA ARG A 249 -32.98 -16.65 -14.33
C ARG A 249 -32.54 -15.77 -15.49
N VAL A 250 -31.58 -14.86 -15.30
CA VAL A 250 -31.03 -14.02 -16.37
C VAL A 250 -30.31 -14.89 -17.41
N ASN A 251 -29.53 -15.87 -16.98
CA ASN A 251 -28.85 -16.81 -17.87
C ASN A 251 -29.85 -17.65 -18.67
N GLN A 252 -30.96 -18.08 -18.06
CA GLN A 252 -32.02 -18.82 -18.75
C GLN A 252 -32.72 -17.97 -19.82
N VAL A 253 -32.96 -16.68 -19.56
CA VAL A 253 -33.55 -15.74 -20.53
C VAL A 253 -32.55 -15.40 -21.66
N THR A 254 -31.25 -15.38 -21.38
CA THR A 254 -30.21 -15.05 -22.36
C THR A 254 -29.87 -16.24 -23.28
N GLN A 255 -30.21 -17.48 -22.90
CA GLN A 255 -30.00 -18.69 -23.70
C GLN A 255 -31.21 -19.10 -24.56
N GLN A 256 -32.35 -18.40 -24.44
CA GLN A 256 -33.52 -18.55 -25.33
C GLN A 256 -33.45 -17.55 -26.48
#